data_AF-A0A843JQH2-F1
#
_entry.id   AF-A0A843JQH2-F1
#
_cell.length_a   1.000
_cell.length_b   1.000
_cell.length_c   1.000
_cell.angle_alpha   90.00
_cell.angle_beta   90.00
_cell.angle_gamma   90.00
#
_symmetry.space_group_name_H-M   'P 1'
#
loop_
_entity.id
_entity.type
_entity.pdbx_description
1 polymer ?
#
loop_
_entity_poly.entity_id
_entity_poly.type
_entity_poly.pdbx_seq_one_letter_code
_entity_poly.pdbx_strand_id
1 'polypeptide(L)'
;DEIVKEDKLTRNGRIDYWNYSKNTIDNKKGSYEDKIVLLASLLRSVGFNENDVEIVGAKVNMSESTFSDMWVELKLGGSTYLLLPRENNNFDSFNKNDIYKLYRIQELFRFNDKIILRY
;
A
#
# COMPACT_ATOMS: atom_id res chain seq x y z
N ASP A 1 -27.58 -6.19 -13.89
CA ASP A 1 -26.28 -5.55 -13.67
C ASP A 1 -25.17 -6.52 -14.01
N GLU A 2 -24.78 -6.52 -15.28
CA GLU A 2 -23.70 -7.37 -15.77
C GLU A 2 -22.36 -6.79 -15.33
N ILE A 3 -21.62 -7.54 -14.53
CA ILE A 3 -20.23 -7.24 -14.20
C ILE A 3 -19.44 -7.39 -15.51
N VAL A 4 -19.14 -6.27 -16.17
CA VAL A 4 -18.21 -6.23 -17.29
C VAL A 4 -16.86 -6.66 -16.75
N LYS A 5 -16.44 -7.86 -17.15
CA LYS A 5 -15.18 -8.47 -16.75
C LYS A 5 -14.06 -7.72 -17.47
N GLU A 6 -13.50 -6.70 -16.82
CA GLU A 6 -12.38 -5.95 -17.37
C GLU A 6 -11.22 -6.90 -17.72
N ASP A 7 -10.59 -6.58 -18.86
CA ASP A 7 -9.54 -7.37 -19.50
C ASP A 7 -8.45 -7.75 -18.49
N LYS A 8 -8.15 -9.05 -18.48
CA LYS A 8 -7.22 -9.73 -17.57
C LYS A 8 -5.95 -8.89 -17.34
N LEU A 9 -5.84 -8.29 -16.16
CA LEU A 9 -4.59 -7.78 -15.60
C LEU A 9 -3.61 -8.95 -15.54
N THR A 10 -2.76 -9.15 -16.56
CA THR A 10 -1.73 -10.19 -16.53
C THR A 10 -0.34 -9.59 -16.50
N ARG A 11 0.43 -9.87 -15.45
CA ARG A 11 1.85 -9.52 -15.32
C ARG A 11 2.69 -10.79 -15.48
N ASN A 12 3.60 -10.81 -16.46
CA ASN A 12 4.44 -11.98 -16.80
C ASN A 12 3.64 -13.29 -17.05
N GLY A 13 2.49 -13.18 -17.73
CA GLY A 13 1.66 -14.35 -18.08
C GLY A 13 0.82 -14.91 -16.93
N ARG A 14 0.76 -14.23 -15.78
CA ARG A 14 -0.11 -14.58 -14.65
C ARG A 14 -1.07 -13.44 -14.36
N ILE A 15 -2.29 -13.76 -13.95
CA ILE A 15 -3.24 -12.76 -13.46
C ILE A 15 -2.60 -12.04 -12.27
N ASP A 16 -2.54 -10.72 -12.34
CA ASP A 16 -2.07 -9.84 -11.27
C ASP A 16 -3.15 -9.85 -10.18
N TYR A 17 -2.93 -10.69 -9.18
CA TYR A 17 -3.86 -10.97 -8.12
C TYR A 17 -3.21 -10.64 -6.79
N TRP A 18 -3.90 -9.86 -5.96
CA TRP A 18 -3.48 -9.57 -4.61
C TRP A 18 -3.96 -10.69 -3.68
N ASN A 19 -3.01 -11.39 -3.08
CA ASN A 19 -3.25 -12.50 -2.19
C ASN A 19 -3.85 -12.04 -0.86
N TYR A 20 -4.72 -12.86 -0.28
CA TYR A 20 -5.14 -12.66 1.11
C TYR A 20 -3.95 -12.79 2.05
N SER A 21 -3.97 -12.00 3.13
CA SER A 21 -2.93 -11.98 4.17
C SER A 21 -2.61 -13.38 4.73
N LYS A 22 -3.62 -14.25 4.86
CA LYS A 22 -3.45 -15.65 5.26
C LYS A 22 -2.56 -16.43 4.29
N ASN A 23 -2.78 -16.30 2.98
CA ASN A 23 -1.98 -16.98 1.96
C ASN A 23 -0.53 -16.51 1.98
N THR A 24 -0.31 -15.21 2.15
CA THR A 24 1.04 -14.62 2.25
C THR A 24 1.80 -15.18 3.46
N ILE A 25 1.14 -15.30 4.61
CA ILE A 25 1.71 -15.89 5.84
C ILE A 25 1.98 -17.39 5.64
N ASP A 26 0.98 -18.17 5.24
CA ASP A 26 1.06 -19.63 5.16
C ASP A 26 2.12 -20.08 4.15
N ASN A 27 2.19 -19.41 2.99
CA ASN A 27 3.14 -19.76 1.93
C ASN A 27 4.53 -19.12 2.12
N LYS A 28 4.67 -18.18 3.04
CA LYS A 28 5.88 -17.34 3.22
C LYS A 28 6.35 -16.71 1.90
N LYS A 29 5.40 -16.39 1.01
CA LYS A 29 5.63 -15.88 -0.34
C LYS A 29 4.53 -14.89 -0.68
N GLY A 30 4.89 -13.85 -1.43
CA GLY A 30 3.98 -12.84 -1.94
C GLY A 30 4.74 -11.79 -2.72
N SER A 31 4.06 -11.11 -3.63
CA SER A 31 4.59 -9.92 -4.29
C SER A 31 4.73 -8.76 -3.28
N TYR A 32 5.18 -7.60 -3.77
CA TYR A 32 5.27 -6.42 -2.92
C TYR A 32 3.89 -5.95 -2.46
N GLU A 33 2.90 -5.97 -3.36
CA GLU A 33 1.51 -5.62 -3.10
C GLU A 33 0.89 -6.54 -2.03
N ASP A 34 1.17 -7.84 -2.07
CA ASP A 34 0.73 -8.80 -1.04
C ASP A 34 1.25 -8.43 0.36
N LYS A 35 2.48 -7.93 0.45
CA LYS A 35 3.09 -7.49 1.72
C LYS A 35 2.46 -6.19 2.23
N ILE A 36 2.06 -5.29 1.33
CA ILE A 36 1.32 -4.06 1.68
C ILE A 36 -0.04 -4.41 2.29
N VAL A 37 -0.80 -5.31 1.64
CA VAL A 37 -2.10 -5.80 2.15
C VAL A 37 -1.94 -6.49 3.50
N LEU A 38 -0.91 -7.34 3.64
CA LEU A 38 -0.59 -8.00 4.90
C LEU A 38 -0.25 -6.97 6.00
N LEU A 39 0.57 -5.96 5.72
CA LEU A 39 0.93 -4.92 6.68
C LEU A 39 -0.30 -4.14 7.16
N ALA A 40 -1.16 -3.71 6.24
CA ALA A 40 -2.42 -3.04 6.60
C ALA A 40 -3.30 -3.94 7.49
N SER A 41 -3.40 -5.24 7.16
CA SER A 41 -4.15 -6.22 7.96
C SER A 41 -3.59 -6.40 9.37
N LEU A 42 -2.25 -6.37 9.54
CA LEU A 42 -1.61 -6.47 10.84
C LEU A 42 -1.83 -5.22 11.69
N LEU A 43 -1.84 -4.03 11.08
CA LEU A 43 -2.18 -2.79 11.79
C LEU A 43 -3.64 -2.80 12.26
N ARG A 44 -4.55 -3.33 11.43
CA ARG A 44 -5.96 -3.54 11.82
C ARG A 44 -6.09 -4.48 13.01
N SER A 45 -5.37 -5.59 13.00
CA SER A 45 -5.49 -6.60 14.07
C SER A 45 -5.02 -6.11 15.44
N VAL A 46 -4.19 -5.07 15.48
CA VAL A 46 -3.74 -4.41 16.72
C VAL A 46 -4.57 -3.17 17.09
N GLY A 47 -5.64 -2.88 16.34
CA GLY A 47 -6.66 -1.90 16.73
C GLY A 47 -6.62 -0.55 15.99
N PHE A 48 -5.76 -0.36 14.99
CA PHE A 48 -5.81 0.85 14.16
C PHE A 48 -7.08 0.87 13.29
N ASN A 49 -7.80 1.99 13.26
CA ASN A 49 -9.01 2.14 12.46
C ASN A 49 -8.72 2.61 11.02
N GLU A 50 -9.72 2.57 10.15
CA GLU A 50 -9.61 2.90 8.73
C GLU A 50 -9.11 4.32 8.44
N ASN A 51 -9.29 5.26 9.35
CA ASN A 51 -8.81 6.64 9.19
C ASN A 51 -7.32 6.77 9.51
N ASP A 52 -6.78 5.88 10.34
CA ASP A 52 -5.39 5.89 10.79
C ASP A 52 -4.44 5.18 9.82
N VAL A 53 -4.96 4.25 8.99
CA VAL A 53 -4.13 3.44 8.08
C VAL A 53 -4.73 3.47 6.70
N GLU A 54 -3.96 3.97 5.74
CA GLU A 54 -4.35 4.06 4.34
C GLU A 54 -3.22 3.51 3.46
N ILE A 55 -3.58 2.81 2.40
CA ILE A 55 -2.64 2.40 1.35
C ILE A 55 -2.62 3.51 0.30
N VAL A 56 -1.42 3.92 -0.08
CA VAL A 56 -1.18 4.98 -1.07
C VAL A 56 -0.36 4.41 -2.21
N GLY A 57 -0.90 4.55 -3.43
CA GLY A 57 -0.16 4.32 -4.66
C GLY A 57 0.20 5.64 -5.30
N ALA A 58 1.44 5.80 -5.71
CA ALA A 58 1.94 7.06 -6.23
C ALA A 58 3.01 6.88 -7.29
N LYS A 59 3.20 7.94 -8.06
CA LYS A 59 4.35 8.11 -8.94
C LYS A 59 5.43 8.87 -8.17
N VAL A 60 6.61 8.27 -8.08
CA VAL A 60 7.80 8.81 -7.41
C VAL A 60 8.74 9.35 -8.49
N ASN A 61 9.17 10.59 -8.33
CA ASN A 61 10.11 11.23 -9.27
C ASN A 61 11.39 11.61 -8.53
N MET A 62 12.43 10.81 -8.75
CA MET A 62 13.79 11.12 -8.36
C MET A 62 14.48 11.86 -9.51
N SER A 63 15.55 12.61 -9.24
CA SER A 63 16.23 13.46 -10.23
C SER A 63 16.58 12.76 -11.55
N GLU A 64 16.81 11.44 -11.52
CA GLU A 64 17.22 10.64 -12.68
C GLU A 64 16.25 9.49 -13.01
N SER A 65 15.18 9.31 -12.26
CA SER A 65 14.24 8.21 -12.50
C SER A 65 12.84 8.52 -12.01
N THR A 66 11.88 7.95 -12.73
CA THR A 66 10.46 8.04 -12.42
C THR A 66 9.88 6.64 -12.39
N PHE A 67 9.25 6.26 -11.28
CA PHE A 67 8.65 4.94 -11.11
C PHE A 67 7.36 5.03 -10.30
N SER A 68 6.51 4.01 -10.41
CA SER A 68 5.32 3.87 -9.55
C SER A 68 5.67 3.01 -8.35
N ASP A 69 5.16 3.38 -7.17
CA ASP A 69 5.36 2.67 -5.92
C ASP A 69 4.08 2.71 -5.07
N MET A 70 4.04 1.89 -4.03
CA MET A 70 2.93 1.82 -3.09
C MET A 70 3.43 1.61 -1.66
N TRP A 71 2.75 2.20 -0.68
CA TRP A 71 3.10 2.08 0.73
C TRP A 71 1.88 2.19 1.64
N VAL A 72 2.08 1.90 2.92
CA VAL A 72 1.09 2.15 3.96
C VAL A 72 1.43 3.47 4.65
N GLU A 73 0.48 4.40 4.71
CA GLU A 73 0.55 5.57 5.57
C GLU A 73 -0.13 5.27 6.90
N LEU A 74 0.61 5.42 7.99
CA LEU A 74 0.11 5.29 9.36
C LEU A 74 0.07 6.66 10.04
N LYS A 75 -1.11 7.10 10.47
CA LYS A 75 -1.30 8.28 11.31
C LYS A 75 -1.19 7.87 12.77
N LEU A 76 -0.21 8.41 13.48
CA LEU A 76 0.06 8.08 14.88
C LEU A 76 0.64 9.31 15.60
N GLY A 77 0.05 9.69 16.73
CA GLY A 77 0.57 10.79 17.56
C GLY A 77 0.68 12.13 16.82
N GLY A 78 -0.26 12.43 15.92
CA GLY A 78 -0.26 13.65 15.09
C GLY A 78 0.74 13.65 13.93
N SER A 79 1.50 12.58 13.75
CA SER A 79 2.45 12.39 12.65
C SER A 79 1.93 11.37 11.64
N THR A 80 2.43 11.43 10.40
CA THR A 80 2.18 10.40 9.38
C THR A 80 3.49 9.71 9.03
N TYR A 81 3.52 8.39 9.20
CA TYR A 81 4.65 7.52 8.92
C TYR A 81 4.42 6.77 7.62
N LEU A 82 5.46 6.66 6.79
CA LEU A 82 5.42 5.92 5.53
C LEU A 82 6.07 4.56 5.74
N LEU A 83 5.27 3.50 5.76
CA LEU A 83 5.72 2.14 6.04
C LEU A 83 5.83 1.34 4.74
N LEU A 84 7.04 0.88 4.43
CA LEU A 84 7.32 0.10 3.23
C LEU A 84 7.95 -1.24 3.63
N PRO A 85 7.32 -2.38 3.32
CA PRO A 85 7.80 -3.71 3.73
C PRO A 85 8.95 -4.19 2.83
N ARG A 86 10.07 -3.45 2.82
CA ARG A 86 11.30 -3.72 2.06
C ARG A 86 12.54 -3.43 2.90
N GLU A 87 13.61 -4.19 2.65
CA GLU A 87 14.85 -4.14 3.46
C GLU A 87 15.59 -2.80 3.34
N ASN A 88 15.59 -2.17 2.17
CA ASN A 88 16.20 -0.87 1.94
C ASN A 88 15.11 0.20 1.85
N ASN A 89 14.82 0.85 2.97
CA ASN A 89 13.80 1.88 3.03
C ASN A 89 14.41 3.26 3.34
N ASN A 90 14.42 4.12 2.32
CA ASN A 90 14.88 5.51 2.47
C ASN A 90 13.80 6.43 3.06
N PHE A 91 12.63 5.89 3.41
CA PHE A 91 11.46 6.64 3.88
C PHE A 91 11.25 6.54 5.41
N ASP A 92 11.95 5.62 6.10
CA ASP A 92 11.62 5.17 7.46
C ASP A 92 11.89 6.15 8.62
N SER A 93 12.29 7.38 8.33
CA SER A 93 12.71 8.32 9.38
C SER A 93 12.30 9.78 9.16
N PHE A 94 11.46 10.06 8.16
CA PHE A 94 11.19 11.45 7.74
C PHE A 94 9.71 11.82 7.83
N ASN A 95 9.45 13.10 8.07
CA ASN A 95 8.12 13.68 7.94
C ASN A 95 7.62 13.47 6.49
N LYS A 96 6.42 12.90 6.34
CA LYS A 96 5.74 12.68 5.04
C LYS A 96 5.94 13.85 4.07
N ASN A 97 5.77 15.08 4.55
CA ASN A 97 5.82 16.27 3.71
C ASN A 97 7.21 16.48 3.06
N ASP A 98 8.28 16.20 3.81
CA ASP A 98 9.65 16.34 3.32
C ASP A 98 9.94 15.30 2.24
N ILE A 99 9.51 14.06 2.46
CA ILE A 99 9.62 12.99 1.46
C ILE A 99 8.82 13.33 0.20
N TYR A 100 7.56 13.72 0.36
CA TYR A 100 6.68 14.06 -0.76
C TYR A 100 7.28 15.17 -1.61
N LYS A 101 7.90 16.15 -0.97
CA LYS A 101 8.61 17.23 -1.64
C LYS A 101 9.92 16.76 -2.30
N LEU A 102 10.76 16.03 -1.56
CA LEU A 102 12.07 15.58 -2.02
C LEU A 102 11.96 14.69 -3.26
N TYR A 103 11.01 13.76 -3.25
CA TYR A 103 10.80 12.80 -4.34
C TYR A 103 9.63 13.18 -5.26
N ARG A 104 9.14 14.43 -5.17
CA ARG A 104 8.06 15.00 -5.99
C ARG A 104 6.93 13.98 -6.20
N ILE A 105 6.43 13.45 -5.09
CA ILE A 105 5.44 12.38 -5.07
C ILE A 105 4.13 12.91 -5.64
N GLN A 106 3.60 12.18 -6.62
CA GLN A 106 2.27 12.40 -7.17
C GLN A 106 1.38 11.22 -6.81
N GLU A 107 0.45 11.43 -5.88
CA GLU A 107 -0.55 10.42 -5.50
C GLU A 107 -1.42 10.06 -6.70
N LEU A 108 -1.56 8.76 -6.96
CA LEU A 108 -2.41 8.22 -8.02
C LEU A 108 -3.71 7.69 -7.44
N PHE A 109 -3.62 7.00 -6.30
CA PHE A 109 -4.77 6.51 -5.56
C PHE A 109 -4.46 6.38 -4.07
N ARG A 110 -5.53 6.37 -3.28
CA ARG A 110 -5.52 6.10 -1.85
C ARG A 110 -6.76 5.30 -1.50
N PHE A 111 -6.60 4.29 -0.66
CA PHE A 111 -7.73 3.53 -0.16
C PHE A 111 -7.44 2.94 1.21
N ASN A 112 -8.53 2.58 1.89
CA ASN A 112 -8.53 1.75 3.08
C ASN A 112 -9.61 0.68 2.93
N ASP A 113 -9.52 -0.34 3.77
CA ASP A 113 -10.60 -1.28 4.01
C ASP A 113 -11.72 -0.58 4.78
N LYS A 114 -12.72 -0.09 4.06
CA LYS A 114 -13.95 0.39 4.71
C LYS A 114 -14.66 -0.78 5.37
N ILE A 115 -14.93 -0.66 6.67
CA ILE A 115 -15.81 -1.59 7.37
C ILE A 115 -17.19 -1.50 6.70
N ILE A 116 -17.60 -2.56 6.00
CA ILE A 116 -18.98 -2.69 5.54
C ILE A 116 -19.80 -3.10 6.76
N LEU A 117 -20.42 -2.11 7.41
CA LEU A 117 -21.44 -2.37 8.42
C LEU A 117 -22.66 -2.96 7.72
N ARG A 118 -22.99 -4.22 8.01
CA ARG A 118 -24.28 -4.79 7.62
C ARG A 118 -25.34 -4.21 8.55
N TYR A 119 -26.20 -3.35 8.01
CA TYR A 119 -27.43 -2.91 8.65
C TYR A 119 -28.46 -4.04 8.68
#